data_AF-A0A350LK63-F1
#
_entry.id   AF-A0A350LK63-F1
#
_cell.length_a   1.000
_cell.length_b   1.000
_cell.length_c   1.000
_cell.angle_alpha   90.00
_cell.angle_beta   90.00
_cell.angle_gamma   90.00
#
_symmetry.space_group_name_H-M   'P 1'
#
loop_
_entity.id
_entity.type
_entity.pdbx_description
1 polymer ?
#
loop_
_entity_poly.entity_id
_entity_poly.type
_entity_poly.pdbx_seq_one_letter_code
_entity_poly.pdbx_strand_id
1 'polypeptide(L)'
;MSNPLLEFTDLIDFASFKAEDVVPAVKARIEDARKVLAAVTAPETPASFEDVIDPLNRATMLLSRTWGAVSHMASVEDSPALRAAFNEALPLVTAFGIELSQSTLYLKYQAIRDSEAFKTLPAVKQVVVNRALRDFKLEGAFLPEDKKARLKVVKTELAALAQKFSENVLDATNAFSLTLPDATRLKGIPEAYLTSFEAAATEAGVSGYRLTLAAPTYIAVMRYAEDRKLRQTFHEARAKLASDLSDEGRFDNAPVIDRILALRTEEAQLLGFENFAQLSLADKMADSPEKVTAFLRSLATASKAKGQADLDEVLAFAKTELKIENPENY
;
A
#
# COMPACT_ATOMS: atom_id res chain seq x y z
N MET A 1 25.67 1.29 -20.33
CA MET A 1 24.73 0.15 -20.29
C MET A 1 23.32 0.74 -20.34
N SER A 2 22.39 0.08 -21.03
CA SER A 2 21.00 0.55 -21.06
C SER A 2 20.35 0.31 -19.70
N ASN A 3 19.50 1.24 -19.26
CA ASN A 3 18.81 1.14 -17.98
C ASN A 3 17.64 0.13 -18.13
N PRO A 4 17.60 -0.97 -17.37
CA PRO A 4 16.62 -2.05 -17.54
C PRO A 4 15.19 -1.61 -17.24
N LEU A 5 14.99 -0.51 -16.50
CA LEU A 5 13.68 0.08 -16.22
C LEU A 5 13.16 0.96 -17.38
N LEU A 6 13.97 1.16 -18.44
CA LEU A 6 13.58 1.88 -19.65
C LEU A 6 13.32 0.97 -20.85
N GLU A 7 13.72 -0.30 -20.80
CA GLU A 7 13.54 -1.27 -21.88
C GLU A 7 12.52 -2.33 -21.50
N PHE A 8 11.27 -2.13 -21.91
CA PHE A 8 10.23 -3.14 -21.75
C PHE A 8 9.91 -3.79 -23.08
N THR A 9 10.30 -5.04 -23.26
CA THR A 9 9.92 -5.85 -24.44
C THR A 9 8.65 -6.64 -24.17
N ASP A 10 8.60 -7.37 -23.05
CA ASP A 10 7.41 -8.08 -22.56
C ASP A 10 7.43 -8.15 -21.02
N LEU A 11 8.36 -8.92 -20.44
CA LEU A 11 8.59 -9.03 -19.00
C LEU A 11 9.60 -8.00 -18.48
N ILE A 12 9.55 -7.75 -17.17
CA ILE A 12 10.55 -6.92 -16.47
C ILE A 12 11.75 -7.80 -16.14
N ASP A 13 12.95 -7.38 -16.52
CA ASP A 13 14.21 -8.06 -16.16
C ASP A 13 14.63 -7.67 -14.73
N PHE A 14 14.02 -8.33 -13.73
CA PHE A 14 14.36 -8.12 -12.32
C PHE A 14 15.79 -8.56 -11.98
N ALA A 15 16.37 -9.51 -12.72
CA ALA A 15 17.73 -9.97 -12.45
C ALA A 15 18.77 -8.87 -12.70
N SER A 16 18.49 -7.97 -13.64
CA SER A 16 19.32 -6.80 -13.94
C SER A 16 18.94 -5.55 -13.14
N PHE A 17 17.90 -5.60 -12.29
CA PHE A 17 17.42 -4.45 -11.53
C PHE A 17 18.48 -3.96 -10.54
N LYS A 18 18.70 -2.64 -10.49
CA LYS A 18 19.58 -2.00 -9.51
C LYS A 18 18.97 -0.74 -8.94
N ALA A 19 19.23 -0.47 -7.67
CA ALA A 19 18.77 0.74 -7.00
C ALA A 19 19.24 2.03 -7.71
N GLU A 20 20.46 2.04 -8.26
CA GLU A 20 21.05 3.17 -8.99
C GLU A 20 20.29 3.54 -10.28
N ASP A 21 19.54 2.58 -10.86
CA ASP A 21 18.77 2.79 -12.08
C ASP A 21 17.39 3.44 -11.84
N VAL A 22 16.90 3.42 -10.59
CA VAL A 22 15.54 3.84 -10.23
C VAL A 22 15.29 5.31 -10.55
N VAL A 23 16.08 6.20 -9.95
CA VAL A 23 15.86 7.65 -10.07
C VAL A 23 16.06 8.13 -11.52
N PRO A 24 17.13 7.73 -12.24
CA PRO A 24 17.28 8.09 -13.65
C PRO A 24 16.12 7.61 -14.53
N ALA A 25 15.66 6.37 -14.35
CA ALA A 25 14.56 5.82 -15.14
C ALA A 25 13.24 6.56 -14.88
N VAL A 26 12.91 6.80 -13.61
CA VAL A 26 11.70 7.55 -13.22
C VAL A 26 11.73 8.96 -13.80
N LYS A 27 12.85 9.68 -13.69
CA LYS A 27 13.00 11.03 -14.26
C LYS A 27 12.78 11.03 -15.77
N ALA A 28 13.40 10.09 -16.50
CA ALA A 28 13.24 9.96 -17.95
C ALA A 28 11.78 9.69 -18.35
N ARG A 29 11.11 8.74 -17.66
CA ARG A 29 9.69 8.42 -17.93
C ARG A 29 8.74 9.57 -17.64
N ILE A 30 9.00 10.33 -16.57
CA ILE A 30 8.23 11.54 -16.25
C ILE A 30 8.44 12.59 -17.34
N GLU A 31 9.68 12.79 -17.81
CA GLU A 31 9.97 13.76 -18.88
C GLU A 31 9.27 13.39 -20.19
N ASP A 32 9.32 12.11 -20.59
CA ASP A 32 8.60 11.61 -21.76
C ASP A 32 7.09 11.84 -21.63
N ALA A 33 6.51 11.51 -20.48
CA ALA A 33 5.10 11.70 -20.23
C ALA A 33 4.70 13.18 -20.18
N ARG A 34 5.56 14.07 -19.68
CA ARG A 34 5.36 15.53 -19.73
C ARG A 34 5.36 16.09 -21.15
N LYS A 35 6.26 15.63 -22.02
CA LYS A 35 6.28 16.02 -23.43
C LYS A 35 4.97 15.65 -24.12
N VAL A 36 4.48 14.44 -23.86
CA VAL A 36 3.18 14.00 -24.38
C VAL A 36 2.04 14.81 -23.77
N LEU A 37 2.04 15.06 -22.45
CA LEU A 37 1.04 15.90 -21.79
C LEU A 37 0.95 17.29 -22.42
N ALA A 38 2.09 17.93 -22.67
CA ALA A 38 2.16 19.23 -23.32
C ALA A 38 1.58 19.19 -24.74
N ALA A 39 1.92 18.17 -25.53
CA ALA A 39 1.38 17.99 -26.87
C ALA A 39 -0.14 17.75 -26.89
N VAL A 40 -0.65 16.87 -26.02
CA VAL A 40 -2.09 16.54 -26.02
C VAL A 40 -2.97 17.65 -25.45
N THR A 41 -2.40 18.53 -24.63
CA THR A 41 -3.11 19.69 -24.06
C THR A 41 -3.01 20.95 -24.92
N ALA A 42 -2.17 20.94 -25.96
CA ALA A 42 -2.00 22.09 -26.85
C ALA A 42 -3.33 22.48 -27.54
N PRO A 43 -3.61 23.79 -27.75
CA PRO A 43 -4.86 24.25 -28.36
C PRO A 43 -5.17 23.62 -29.71
N GLU A 44 -4.14 23.40 -30.53
CA GLU A 44 -4.20 22.82 -31.88
C GLU A 44 -4.52 21.32 -31.91
N THR A 45 -4.27 20.60 -30.82
CA THR A 45 -4.51 19.14 -30.78
C THR A 45 -6.02 18.87 -30.71
N PRO A 46 -6.59 18.09 -31.64
CA PRO A 46 -8.02 17.78 -31.60
C PRO A 46 -8.43 17.08 -30.30
N ALA A 47 -9.60 17.42 -29.77
CA ALA A 47 -10.17 16.74 -28.61
C ALA A 47 -10.83 15.43 -29.04
N SER A 48 -10.01 14.43 -29.37
CA SER A 48 -10.43 13.08 -29.74
C SER A 48 -9.79 12.03 -28.81
N PHE A 49 -10.32 10.81 -28.83
CA PHE A 49 -9.73 9.72 -28.05
C PHE A 49 -8.32 9.39 -28.56
N GLU A 50 -8.15 9.35 -29.88
CA GLU A 50 -6.94 8.96 -30.58
C GLU A 50 -5.83 10.02 -30.46
N ASP A 51 -6.19 11.31 -30.41
CA ASP A 51 -5.22 12.41 -30.36
C ASP A 51 -4.83 12.80 -28.92
N VAL A 52 -5.66 12.49 -27.93
CA VAL A 52 -5.43 12.88 -26.53
C VAL A 52 -5.18 11.67 -25.63
N ILE A 53 -6.11 10.71 -25.62
CA ILE A 53 -6.16 9.66 -24.61
C ILE A 53 -5.16 8.55 -24.94
N ASP A 54 -5.14 8.06 -26.18
CA ASP A 54 -4.22 7.01 -26.62
C ASP A 54 -2.73 7.37 -26.44
N PRO A 55 -2.22 8.52 -26.92
CA PRO A 55 -0.81 8.88 -26.75
C PRO A 55 -0.45 9.09 -25.28
N LEU A 56 -1.31 9.75 -24.51
CA LEU A 56 -1.07 9.96 -23.09
C LEU A 56 -1.03 8.65 -22.32
N ASN A 57 -1.99 7.74 -22.55
CA ASN A 57 -2.01 6.42 -21.92
C ASN A 57 -0.75 5.61 -22.23
N ARG A 58 -0.24 5.66 -23.46
CA ARG A 58 1.01 4.97 -23.81
C ARG A 58 2.19 5.51 -23.00
N ALA A 59 2.30 6.83 -22.87
CA ALA A 59 3.36 7.48 -22.11
C ALA A 59 3.26 7.18 -20.60
N THR A 60 2.07 7.34 -20.01
CA THR A 60 1.84 7.12 -18.57
C THR A 60 1.89 5.64 -18.19
N MET A 61 1.54 4.73 -19.11
CA MET A 61 1.70 3.28 -18.92
C MET A 61 3.17 2.90 -18.76
N LEU A 62 4.08 3.50 -19.54
CA LEU A 62 5.52 3.22 -19.40
C LEU A 62 6.06 3.68 -18.04
N LEU A 63 5.65 4.86 -17.57
CA LEU A 63 5.95 5.30 -16.20
C LEU A 63 5.36 4.34 -15.17
N SER A 64 4.11 3.91 -15.34
CA SER A 64 3.43 3.00 -14.42
C SER A 64 4.13 1.63 -14.35
N ARG A 65 4.64 1.13 -15.48
CA ARG A 65 5.44 -0.11 -15.51
C ARG A 65 6.77 0.05 -14.77
N THR A 66 7.50 1.13 -15.03
CA THR A 66 8.74 1.46 -14.32
C THR A 66 8.49 1.57 -12.82
N TRP A 67 7.50 2.38 -12.40
CA TRP A 67 7.20 2.58 -10.99
C TRP A 67 6.64 1.32 -10.30
N GLY A 68 5.86 0.52 -11.03
CA GLY A 68 5.37 -0.77 -10.55
C GLY A 68 6.52 -1.76 -10.27
N ALA A 69 7.52 -1.83 -11.14
CA ALA A 69 8.72 -2.63 -10.92
C ALA A 69 9.47 -2.20 -9.66
N VAL A 70 9.70 -0.89 -9.52
CA VAL A 70 10.40 -0.29 -8.37
C VAL A 70 9.63 -0.54 -7.07
N SER A 71 8.32 -0.31 -7.07
CA SER A 71 7.45 -0.53 -5.90
C SER A 71 7.37 -2.00 -5.50
N HIS A 72 7.35 -2.90 -6.49
CA HIS A 72 7.40 -4.33 -6.24
C HIS A 72 8.71 -4.73 -5.53
N MET A 73 9.87 -4.34 -6.09
CA MET A 73 11.16 -4.65 -5.48
C MET A 73 11.28 -4.06 -4.07
N ALA A 74 10.81 -2.83 -3.86
CA ALA A 74 10.79 -2.21 -2.52
C ALA A 74 9.91 -2.99 -1.52
N SER A 75 8.94 -3.77 -1.99
CA SER A 75 8.05 -4.57 -1.14
C SER A 75 8.54 -6.00 -0.86
N VAL A 76 9.37 -6.58 -1.74
CA VAL A 76 9.79 -7.99 -1.65
C VAL A 76 11.29 -8.18 -1.40
N GLU A 77 12.11 -7.18 -1.72
CA GLU A 77 13.57 -7.20 -1.62
C GLU A 77 14.07 -5.82 -1.19
N ASP A 78 13.55 -5.32 -0.06
CA ASP A 78 13.98 -4.05 0.51
C ASP A 78 15.47 -4.08 0.88
N SER A 79 16.16 -2.98 0.59
CA SER A 79 17.56 -2.78 0.97
C SER A 79 17.79 -1.28 1.22
N PRO A 80 18.81 -0.90 2.02
CA PRO A 80 19.09 0.52 2.27
C PRO A 80 19.26 1.34 0.99
N ALA A 81 19.91 0.77 -0.03
CA ALA A 81 20.11 1.43 -1.32
C ALA A 81 18.80 1.60 -2.09
N LEU A 82 17.97 0.54 -2.16
CA LEU A 82 16.68 0.61 -2.84
C LEU A 82 15.71 1.55 -2.12
N ARG A 83 15.67 1.52 -0.78
CA ARG A 83 14.82 2.40 0.02
C ARG A 83 15.20 3.87 -0.17
N ALA A 84 16.49 4.19 -0.19
CA ALA A 84 16.96 5.54 -0.49
C ALA A 84 16.52 5.99 -1.90
N ALA A 85 16.69 5.14 -2.90
CA ALA A 85 16.28 5.44 -4.27
C ALA A 85 14.76 5.58 -4.42
N PHE A 86 13.99 4.74 -3.74
CA PHE A 86 12.53 4.82 -3.68
C PHE A 86 12.07 6.14 -3.06
N ASN A 87 12.67 6.52 -1.93
CA ASN A 87 12.33 7.77 -1.22
C ASN A 87 12.73 9.03 -2.00
N GLU A 88 13.78 8.98 -2.83
CA GLU A 88 14.10 10.06 -3.76
C GLU A 88 13.10 10.12 -4.94
N ALA A 89 12.67 8.97 -5.45
CA ALA A 89 11.79 8.89 -6.62
C ALA A 89 10.31 9.13 -6.30
N LEU A 90 9.81 8.73 -5.12
CA LEU A 90 8.40 8.82 -4.72
C LEU A 90 7.84 10.26 -4.83
N PRO A 91 8.53 11.32 -4.34
CA PRO A 91 8.06 12.69 -4.51
C PRO A 91 7.95 13.11 -5.98
N LEU A 92 8.82 12.61 -6.87
CA LEU A 92 8.81 12.94 -8.30
C LEU A 92 7.56 12.35 -8.97
N VAL A 93 7.27 11.07 -8.70
CA VAL A 93 6.09 10.37 -9.22
C VAL A 93 4.81 11.01 -8.68
N THR A 94 4.77 11.30 -7.39
CA THR A 94 3.63 11.97 -6.74
C THR A 94 3.37 13.35 -7.35
N ALA A 95 4.42 14.15 -7.51
CA ALA A 95 4.31 15.48 -8.12
C ALA A 95 3.80 15.41 -9.57
N PHE A 96 4.27 14.44 -10.36
CA PHE A 96 3.79 14.26 -11.73
C PHE A 96 2.33 13.78 -11.79
N GLY A 97 1.90 12.88 -10.91
CA GLY A 97 0.49 12.48 -10.81
C GLY A 97 -0.44 13.64 -10.48
N ILE A 98 -0.02 14.52 -9.56
CA ILE A 98 -0.75 15.75 -9.21
C ILE A 98 -0.74 16.74 -10.39
N GLU A 99 0.40 16.92 -11.06
CA GLU A 99 0.52 17.76 -12.25
C GLU A 99 -0.46 17.31 -13.34
N LEU A 100 -0.50 16.01 -13.64
CA LEU A 100 -1.41 15.43 -14.62
C LEU A 100 -2.87 15.71 -14.27
N SER A 101 -3.25 15.41 -13.03
CA SER A 101 -4.63 15.50 -12.57
C SER A 101 -5.14 16.92 -12.32
N GLN A 102 -4.25 17.89 -12.06
CA GLN A 102 -4.65 19.30 -11.87
C GLN A 102 -4.41 20.17 -13.11
N SER A 103 -3.83 19.60 -14.18
CA SER A 103 -3.63 20.29 -15.46
C SER A 103 -4.94 20.62 -16.17
N THR A 104 -4.86 21.40 -17.24
CA THR A 104 -5.98 21.68 -18.16
C THR A 104 -6.41 20.48 -19.00
N LEU A 105 -5.80 19.31 -18.81
CA LEU A 105 -6.16 18.07 -19.51
C LEU A 105 -7.64 17.70 -19.35
N TYR A 106 -8.25 17.99 -18.19
CA TYR A 106 -9.68 17.74 -17.97
C TYR A 106 -10.56 18.46 -19.01
N LEU A 107 -10.13 19.61 -19.54
CA LEU A 107 -10.86 20.35 -20.58
C LEU A 107 -10.91 19.56 -21.90
N LYS A 108 -9.83 18.86 -22.25
CA LYS A 108 -9.81 17.96 -23.43
C LYS A 108 -10.74 16.77 -23.21
N TYR A 109 -10.72 16.17 -22.03
CA TYR A 109 -11.63 15.07 -21.68
C TYR A 109 -13.09 15.51 -21.69
N GLN A 110 -13.39 16.72 -21.21
CA GLN A 110 -14.73 17.30 -21.24
C GLN A 110 -15.18 17.57 -22.68
N ALA A 111 -14.32 18.17 -23.51
CA ALA A 111 -14.61 18.39 -24.93
C ALA A 111 -14.84 17.07 -25.69
N ILE A 112 -14.08 16.01 -25.40
CA ILE A 112 -14.34 14.66 -25.93
C ILE A 112 -15.73 14.21 -25.50
N ARG A 113 -16.03 14.27 -24.19
CA ARG A 113 -17.31 13.82 -23.61
C ARG A 113 -18.54 14.55 -24.15
N ASP A 114 -18.39 15.82 -24.49
CA ASP A 114 -19.47 16.68 -24.99
C ASP A 114 -19.63 16.62 -26.52
N SER A 115 -18.72 15.93 -27.23
CA SER A 115 -18.76 15.78 -28.69
C SER A 115 -19.83 14.78 -29.17
N GLU A 116 -20.31 14.93 -30.40
CA GLU A 116 -21.16 13.92 -31.04
C GLU A 116 -20.41 12.59 -31.27
N ALA A 117 -19.10 12.67 -31.53
CA ALA A 117 -18.25 11.50 -31.74
C ALA A 117 -18.26 10.56 -30.50
N PHE A 118 -18.34 11.12 -29.29
CA PHE A 118 -18.44 10.34 -28.04
C PHE A 118 -19.58 9.34 -28.05
N LYS A 119 -20.75 9.73 -28.58
CA LYS A 119 -21.95 8.88 -28.62
C LYS A 119 -21.74 7.64 -29.51
N THR A 120 -20.80 7.72 -30.45
CA THR A 120 -20.44 6.63 -31.36
C THR A 120 -19.21 5.84 -30.93
N LEU A 121 -18.50 6.27 -29.87
CA LEU A 121 -17.36 5.53 -29.35
C LEU A 121 -17.80 4.16 -28.81
N PRO A 122 -16.95 3.12 -28.90
CA PRO A 122 -17.16 1.87 -28.19
C PRO A 122 -17.44 2.10 -26.71
N ALA A 123 -18.36 1.32 -26.12
CA ALA A 123 -18.78 1.49 -24.72
C ALA A 123 -17.60 1.53 -23.74
N VAL A 124 -16.56 0.74 -23.98
CA VAL A 124 -15.33 0.74 -23.16
C VAL A 124 -14.62 2.11 -23.20
N LYS A 125 -14.49 2.72 -24.38
CA LYS A 125 -13.88 4.06 -24.52
C LYS A 125 -14.73 5.13 -23.83
N GLN A 126 -16.06 5.02 -23.88
CA GLN A 126 -16.96 5.92 -23.14
C GLN A 126 -16.76 5.82 -21.63
N VAL A 127 -16.60 4.61 -21.10
CA VAL A 127 -16.31 4.37 -19.67
C VAL A 127 -14.98 5.00 -19.27
N VAL A 128 -13.93 4.86 -20.10
CA VAL A 128 -12.61 5.48 -19.83
C VAL A 128 -12.74 6.99 -19.67
N VAL A 129 -13.40 7.67 -20.61
CA VAL A 129 -13.61 9.14 -20.55
C VAL A 129 -14.40 9.55 -19.32
N ASN A 130 -15.53 8.87 -19.03
CA ASN A 130 -16.38 9.19 -17.89
C ASN A 130 -15.65 8.99 -16.55
N ARG A 131 -14.87 7.91 -16.41
CA ARG A 131 -14.08 7.64 -15.20
C ARG A 131 -12.96 8.66 -15.03
N ALA A 132 -12.24 8.99 -16.11
CA ALA A 132 -11.22 10.02 -16.04
C ALA A 132 -11.78 11.38 -15.59
N LEU A 133 -12.95 11.79 -16.08
CA LEU A 133 -13.62 13.04 -15.63
C LEU A 133 -14.02 13.01 -14.15
N ARG A 134 -14.54 11.87 -13.67
CA ARG A 134 -14.78 11.66 -12.23
C ARG A 134 -13.46 11.80 -11.46
N ASP A 135 -12.40 11.15 -11.91
CA ASP A 135 -11.12 11.13 -11.21
C ASP A 135 -10.46 12.52 -11.19
N PHE A 136 -10.54 13.29 -12.28
CA PHE A 136 -10.14 14.71 -12.30
C PHE A 136 -10.87 15.52 -11.21
N LYS A 137 -12.16 15.27 -11.00
CA LYS A 137 -12.92 15.91 -9.92
C LYS A 137 -12.41 15.50 -8.54
N LEU A 138 -12.15 14.21 -8.33
CA LEU A 138 -11.64 13.68 -7.07
C LEU A 138 -10.17 14.08 -6.79
N GLU A 139 -9.43 14.46 -7.81
CA GLU A 139 -8.07 15.01 -7.70
C GLU A 139 -8.03 16.56 -7.62
N GLY A 140 -9.20 17.21 -7.66
CA GLY A 140 -9.33 18.65 -7.46
C GLY A 140 -9.03 19.51 -8.70
N ALA A 141 -9.12 18.96 -9.91
CA ALA A 141 -8.88 19.68 -11.17
C ALA A 141 -9.75 20.96 -11.32
N PHE A 142 -10.95 20.95 -10.73
CA PHE A 142 -11.93 22.03 -10.79
C PHE A 142 -11.85 23.01 -9.61
N LEU A 143 -10.90 22.81 -8.68
CA LEU A 143 -10.74 23.71 -7.55
C LEU A 143 -10.11 25.05 -7.97
N PRO A 144 -10.38 26.14 -7.23
CA PRO A 144 -9.58 27.35 -7.31
C PRO A 144 -8.09 27.09 -7.06
N GLU A 145 -7.21 27.91 -7.63
CA GLU A 145 -5.76 27.69 -7.61
C GLU A 145 -5.15 27.63 -6.19
N ASP A 146 -5.67 28.41 -5.24
CA ASP A 146 -5.27 28.34 -3.83
C ASP A 146 -5.59 26.97 -3.19
N LYS A 147 -6.78 26.43 -3.49
CA LYS A 147 -7.20 25.11 -3.00
C LYS A 147 -6.46 23.97 -3.70
N LYS A 148 -6.16 24.10 -5.00
CA LYS A 148 -5.30 23.15 -5.73
C LYS A 148 -3.91 23.07 -5.11
N ALA A 149 -3.29 24.24 -4.86
CA ALA A 149 -1.98 24.32 -4.22
C ALA A 149 -1.99 23.66 -2.84
N ARG A 150 -3.03 23.88 -2.03
CA ARG A 150 -3.16 23.22 -0.73
C ARG A 150 -3.36 21.71 -0.86
N LEU A 151 -4.24 21.26 -1.77
CA LEU A 151 -4.47 19.84 -2.02
C LEU A 151 -3.20 19.13 -2.47
N LYS A 152 -2.36 19.79 -3.28
CA LYS A 152 -1.05 19.27 -3.69
C LYS A 152 -0.12 19.02 -2.50
N VAL A 153 -0.06 19.97 -1.56
CA VAL A 153 0.72 19.80 -0.32
C VAL A 153 0.17 18.63 0.50
N VAL A 154 -1.15 18.56 0.69
CA VAL A 154 -1.83 17.49 1.45
C VAL A 154 -1.52 16.11 0.84
N LYS A 155 -1.71 15.93 -0.47
CA LYS A 155 -1.45 14.65 -1.16
C LYS A 155 0.03 14.26 -1.11
N THR A 156 0.94 15.22 -1.24
CA THR A 156 2.39 14.97 -1.14
C THR A 156 2.77 14.48 0.27
N GLU A 157 2.25 15.13 1.31
CA GLU A 157 2.50 14.74 2.69
C GLU A 157 1.88 13.38 3.02
N LEU A 158 0.66 13.10 2.55
CA LEU A 158 0.02 11.79 2.70
C LEU A 158 0.85 10.65 2.07
N ALA A 159 1.42 10.87 0.89
CA ALA A 159 2.28 9.88 0.24
C ALA A 159 3.55 9.59 1.05
N ALA A 160 4.20 10.64 1.56
CA ALA A 160 5.38 10.50 2.42
C ALA A 160 5.07 9.79 3.75
N LEU A 161 3.94 10.12 4.39
CA LEU A 161 3.51 9.48 5.63
C LEU A 161 3.12 8.01 5.42
N ALA A 162 2.49 7.66 4.30
CA ALA A 162 2.18 6.28 3.97
C ALA A 162 3.46 5.43 3.80
N GLN A 163 4.47 5.98 3.14
CA GLN A 163 5.78 5.34 3.03
C GLN A 163 6.45 5.20 4.40
N LYS A 164 6.47 6.27 5.21
CA LYS A 164 7.04 6.24 6.56
C LYS A 164 6.35 5.20 7.45
N PHE A 165 5.03 5.11 7.38
CA PHE A 165 4.26 4.10 8.10
C PHE A 165 4.71 2.69 7.74
N SER A 166 4.84 2.40 6.43
CA SER A 166 5.28 1.10 5.93
C SER A 166 6.71 0.75 6.36
N GLU A 167 7.63 1.70 6.26
CA GLU A 167 9.02 1.54 6.71
C GLU A 167 9.10 1.26 8.21
N ASN A 168 8.37 2.02 9.03
CA ASN A 168 8.31 1.79 10.47
C ASN A 168 7.80 0.38 10.81
N VAL A 169 6.78 -0.12 10.11
CA VAL A 169 6.27 -1.50 10.31
C VAL A 169 7.31 -2.55 9.93
N LEU A 170 8.01 -2.36 8.81
CA LEU A 170 9.06 -3.27 8.36
C LEU A 170 10.25 -3.28 9.34
N ASP A 171 10.72 -2.09 9.73
CA ASP A 171 11.86 -1.95 10.63
C ASP A 171 11.55 -2.48 12.04
N ALA A 172 10.34 -2.24 12.56
CA ALA A 172 9.88 -2.84 13.81
C ALA A 172 9.77 -4.38 13.72
N THR A 173 9.34 -4.90 12.57
CA THR A 173 9.28 -6.36 12.33
C THR A 173 10.68 -6.98 12.34
N ASN A 174 11.66 -6.28 11.75
CA ASN A 174 13.05 -6.73 11.64
C ASN A 174 13.87 -6.53 12.93
N ALA A 175 13.52 -5.53 13.75
CA ALA A 175 14.21 -5.25 15.02
C ALA A 175 13.98 -6.35 16.07
N PHE A 176 12.81 -7.00 16.04
CA PHE A 176 12.55 -8.13 16.93
C PHE A 176 13.27 -9.39 16.44
N SER A 177 14.05 -9.99 17.34
CA SER A 177 14.51 -11.36 17.18
C SER A 177 14.59 -12.07 18.53
N LEU A 178 14.31 -13.37 18.52
CA LEU A 178 14.52 -14.26 19.65
C LEU A 178 15.42 -15.40 19.22
N THR A 179 16.60 -15.51 19.83
CA THR A 179 17.51 -16.63 19.62
C THR A 179 17.31 -17.67 20.72
N LEU A 180 17.13 -18.92 20.33
CA LEU A 180 17.03 -20.07 21.23
C LEU A 180 18.24 -20.99 21.01
N PRO A 181 18.91 -21.45 22.08
CA PRO A 181 20.11 -22.27 21.96
C PRO A 181 19.83 -23.68 21.42
N ASP A 182 18.60 -24.17 21.60
CA ASP A 182 18.16 -25.50 21.24
C ASP A 182 16.65 -25.53 20.90
N ALA A 183 16.19 -26.70 20.44
CA ALA A 183 14.81 -26.89 19.99
C ALA A 183 13.80 -27.16 21.12
N THR A 184 14.20 -27.13 22.39
CA THR A 184 13.33 -27.53 23.52
C THR A 184 12.05 -26.70 23.58
N ARG A 185 12.16 -25.39 23.35
CA ARG A 185 11.02 -24.45 23.31
C ARG A 185 10.26 -24.43 21.98
N LEU A 186 10.75 -25.16 20.98
CA LEU A 186 10.18 -25.23 19.62
C LEU A 186 9.38 -26.50 19.37
N LYS A 187 9.14 -27.30 20.41
CA LYS A 187 8.32 -28.51 20.33
C LYS A 187 6.94 -28.22 19.70
N GLY A 188 6.53 -29.09 18.78
CA GLY A 188 5.29 -28.98 18.00
C GLY A 188 5.45 -28.28 16.66
N ILE A 189 6.47 -27.42 16.49
CA ILE A 189 6.73 -26.72 15.24
C ILE A 189 7.25 -27.73 14.18
N PRO A 190 6.67 -27.76 12.96
CA PRO A 190 7.14 -28.63 11.88
C PRO A 190 8.61 -28.38 11.49
N GLU A 191 9.31 -29.45 11.14
CA GLU A 191 10.74 -29.45 10.79
C GLU A 191 11.12 -28.41 9.73
N ALA A 192 10.27 -28.23 8.70
CA ALA A 192 10.51 -27.23 7.65
C ALA A 192 10.70 -25.79 8.18
N TYR A 193 10.00 -25.43 9.26
CA TYR A 193 10.18 -24.13 9.91
C TYR A 193 11.45 -24.10 10.78
N LEU A 194 11.79 -25.20 11.45
CA LEU A 194 13.02 -25.32 12.25
C LEU A 194 14.25 -25.08 11.38
N THR A 195 14.31 -25.70 10.19
CA THR A 195 15.39 -25.48 9.22
C THR A 195 15.52 -24.01 8.82
N SER A 196 14.39 -23.31 8.65
CA SER A 196 14.39 -21.88 8.33
C SER A 196 14.90 -21.03 9.49
N PHE A 197 14.61 -21.40 10.73
CA PHE A 197 15.12 -20.69 11.92
C PHE A 197 16.62 -20.92 12.15
N GLU A 198 17.14 -22.11 11.82
CA GLU A 198 18.59 -22.41 11.83
C GLU A 198 19.32 -21.64 10.73
N ALA A 199 18.74 -21.57 9.53
CA ALA A 199 19.29 -20.78 8.43
C ALA A 199 19.36 -19.29 8.82
N ALA A 200 18.29 -18.75 9.40
CA ALA A 200 18.27 -17.37 9.90
C ALA A 200 19.28 -17.12 11.03
N ALA A 201 19.54 -18.11 11.90
CA ALA A 201 20.57 -18.02 12.92
C ALA A 201 21.97 -17.95 12.29
N THR A 202 22.23 -18.84 11.32
CA THR A 202 23.49 -18.90 10.56
C THR A 202 23.76 -17.60 9.82
N GLU A 203 22.76 -17.05 9.12
CA GLU A 203 22.85 -15.78 8.41
C GLU A 203 23.17 -14.61 9.37
N ALA A 204 22.61 -14.65 10.57
CA ALA A 204 22.87 -13.65 11.62
C ALA A 204 24.15 -13.91 12.44
N GLY A 205 24.92 -14.95 12.12
CA GLY A 205 26.16 -15.28 12.83
C GLY A 205 25.96 -15.75 14.27
N VAL A 206 24.78 -16.30 14.60
CA VAL A 206 24.45 -16.84 15.94
C VAL A 206 24.16 -18.34 15.85
N SER A 207 24.39 -19.07 16.94
CA SER A 207 24.06 -20.50 17.02
C SER A 207 22.60 -20.73 17.44
N GLY A 208 22.09 -21.92 17.14
CA GLY A 208 20.74 -22.35 17.51
C GLY A 208 19.68 -21.91 16.50
N TYR A 209 18.55 -21.42 17.00
CA TYR A 209 17.38 -21.05 16.21
C TYR A 209 17.09 -19.56 16.37
N ARG A 210 17.01 -18.81 15.28
CA ARG A 210 16.64 -17.40 15.29
C ARG A 210 15.23 -17.23 14.75
N LEU A 211 14.35 -16.67 15.57
CA LEU A 211 12.98 -16.41 15.22
C LEU A 211 12.73 -14.89 15.14
N THR A 212 11.93 -14.45 14.16
CA THR A 212 11.59 -13.05 13.89
C THR A 212 10.07 -12.86 13.81
N LEU A 213 9.58 -11.62 13.74
CA LEU A 213 8.14 -11.34 13.54
C LEU A 213 7.67 -11.46 12.09
N ALA A 214 8.52 -11.93 11.17
CA ALA A 214 8.11 -12.22 9.80
C ALA A 214 6.92 -13.19 9.80
N ALA A 215 5.96 -12.97 8.90
CA ALA A 215 4.67 -13.67 8.92
C ALA A 215 4.80 -15.21 8.96
N PRO A 216 5.68 -15.87 8.18
CA PRO A 216 5.85 -17.32 8.26
C PRO A 216 6.26 -17.80 9.66
N THR A 217 7.22 -17.13 10.30
CA THR A 217 7.70 -17.44 11.64
C THR A 217 6.61 -17.21 12.70
N TYR A 218 5.95 -16.05 12.66
CA TYR A 218 4.88 -15.72 13.61
C TYR A 218 3.74 -16.74 13.52
N ILE A 219 3.28 -17.07 12.30
CA ILE A 219 2.22 -18.06 12.08
C ILE A 219 2.65 -19.44 12.60
N ALA A 220 3.89 -19.85 12.35
CA ALA A 220 4.40 -21.14 12.81
C ALA A 220 4.41 -21.23 14.35
N VAL A 221 4.90 -20.18 15.03
CA VAL A 221 4.91 -20.12 16.49
C VAL A 221 3.48 -20.16 17.04
N MET A 222 2.58 -19.31 16.54
CA MET A 222 1.23 -19.20 17.08
C MET A 222 0.39 -20.45 16.84
N ARG A 223 0.61 -21.17 15.74
CA ARG A 223 -0.17 -22.35 15.36
C ARG A 223 0.35 -23.65 15.96
N TYR A 224 1.68 -23.80 16.10
CA TYR A 224 2.28 -25.10 16.36
C TYR A 224 3.12 -25.18 17.64
N ALA A 225 3.65 -24.07 18.14
CA ALA A 225 4.51 -24.13 19.32
C ALA A 225 3.72 -24.60 20.54
N GLU A 226 4.16 -25.67 21.19
CA GLU A 226 3.57 -26.14 22.45
C GLU A 226 3.88 -25.18 23.62
N ASP A 227 5.05 -24.53 23.60
CA ASP A 227 5.48 -23.56 24.61
C ASP A 227 4.57 -22.32 24.64
N ARG A 228 3.72 -22.25 25.68
CA ARG A 228 2.81 -21.12 25.92
C ARG A 228 3.54 -19.79 26.10
N LYS A 229 4.69 -19.80 26.77
CA LYS A 229 5.47 -18.59 27.01
C LYS A 229 6.08 -18.08 25.71
N LEU A 230 6.50 -18.97 24.81
CA LEU A 230 6.94 -18.59 23.47
C LEU A 230 5.80 -17.93 22.68
N ARG A 231 4.60 -18.53 22.66
CA ARG A 231 3.41 -17.92 22.02
C ARG A 231 3.08 -16.55 22.62
N GLN A 232 3.14 -16.40 23.96
CA GLN A 232 2.93 -15.13 24.63
C GLN A 232 3.96 -14.08 24.18
N THR A 233 5.25 -14.42 24.20
CA THR A 233 6.32 -13.51 23.77
C THR A 233 6.08 -13.01 22.34
N PHE A 234 5.70 -13.90 21.42
CA PHE A 234 5.42 -13.52 20.03
C PHE A 234 4.15 -12.69 19.90
N HIS A 235 3.08 -13.06 20.61
CA HIS A 235 1.83 -12.31 20.62
C HIS A 235 2.04 -10.88 21.11
N GLU A 236 2.70 -10.70 22.26
CA GLU A 236 2.98 -9.38 22.83
C GLU A 236 3.87 -8.53 21.92
N ALA A 237 4.90 -9.13 21.34
CA ALA A 237 5.78 -8.45 20.40
C ALA A 237 5.03 -8.00 19.13
N ARG A 238 4.15 -8.84 18.59
CA ARG A 238 3.33 -8.48 17.43
C ARG A 238 2.24 -7.46 17.74
N ALA A 239 1.64 -7.52 18.94
CA ALA A 239 0.60 -6.58 19.37
C ALA A 239 1.13 -5.15 19.58
N LYS A 240 2.41 -5.02 19.94
CA LYS A 240 3.09 -3.73 20.16
C LYS A 240 3.87 -3.24 18.92
N LEU A 241 3.78 -3.94 17.80
CA LEU A 241 4.56 -3.66 16.60
C LEU A 241 4.38 -2.21 16.13
N ALA A 242 5.49 -1.49 15.96
CA ALA A 242 5.51 -0.09 15.49
C ALA A 242 4.62 0.83 16.35
N SER A 243 4.64 0.63 17.66
CA SER A 243 3.98 1.48 18.65
C SER A 243 5.00 2.02 19.66
N ASP A 244 4.58 3.00 20.45
CA ASP A 244 5.30 3.51 21.63
C ASP A 244 5.65 2.42 22.67
N LEU A 245 4.96 1.28 22.64
CA LEU A 245 5.18 0.14 23.53
C LEU A 245 6.29 -0.83 23.06
N SER A 246 6.90 -0.62 21.88
CA SER A 246 8.04 -1.42 21.39
C SER A 246 9.24 -0.54 21.04
N ASP A 247 10.44 -1.12 21.11
CA ASP A 247 11.69 -0.48 20.63
C ASP A 247 11.90 0.96 21.15
N GLU A 248 11.50 1.26 22.39
CA GLU A 248 11.57 2.60 23.00
C GLU A 248 10.84 3.68 22.17
N GLY A 249 9.80 3.30 21.42
CA GLY A 249 9.04 4.18 20.54
C GLY A 249 9.76 4.58 19.26
N ARG A 250 10.91 3.96 18.94
CA ARG A 250 11.74 4.31 17.76
C ARG A 250 10.97 4.24 16.44
N PHE A 251 10.00 3.35 16.34
CA PHE A 251 9.18 3.12 15.15
C PHE A 251 7.70 3.42 15.36
N ASP A 252 7.38 4.25 16.36
CA ASP A 252 5.99 4.55 16.70
C ASP A 252 5.23 5.19 15.52
N ASN A 253 4.14 4.54 15.12
CA ASN A 253 3.26 5.00 14.07
C ASN A 253 2.04 5.78 14.58
N ALA A 254 1.80 5.90 15.89
CA ALA A 254 0.64 6.65 16.40
C ALA A 254 0.62 8.12 15.90
N PRO A 255 1.70 8.92 16.01
CA PRO A 255 1.74 10.27 15.44
C PRO A 255 1.59 10.32 13.92
N VAL A 256 2.08 9.28 13.21
CA VAL A 256 1.96 9.15 11.75
C VAL A 256 0.50 8.94 11.37
N ILE A 257 -0.22 8.06 12.08
CA ILE A 257 -1.65 7.80 11.88
C ILE A 257 -2.46 9.07 12.15
N ASP A 258 -2.21 9.76 13.27
CA ASP A 258 -2.92 10.99 13.61
C ASP A 258 -2.78 12.04 12.50
N ARG A 259 -1.56 12.20 11.97
CA ARG A 259 -1.31 13.14 10.88
C ARG A 259 -2.01 12.72 9.59
N ILE A 260 -2.00 11.43 9.25
CA ILE A 260 -2.74 10.89 8.09
C ILE A 260 -4.24 11.16 8.23
N LEU A 261 -4.82 10.93 9.41
CA LEU A 261 -6.26 11.17 9.66
C LEU A 261 -6.63 12.65 9.53
N ALA A 262 -5.79 13.55 10.06
CA ALA A 262 -5.98 14.99 9.93
C ALA A 262 -5.93 15.43 8.45
N LEU A 263 -4.92 14.97 7.70
CA LEU A 263 -4.76 15.29 6.28
C LEU A 263 -5.87 14.70 5.40
N ARG A 264 -6.32 13.47 5.68
CA ARG A 264 -7.47 12.86 4.98
C ARG A 264 -8.78 13.61 5.23
N THR A 265 -8.94 14.15 6.45
CA THR A 265 -10.10 15.01 6.77
C THR A 265 -10.04 16.30 5.98
N GLU A 266 -8.86 16.93 5.92
CA GLU A 266 -8.64 18.14 5.13
C GLU A 266 -8.83 17.91 3.62
N GLU A 267 -8.30 16.81 3.07
CA GLU A 267 -8.47 16.42 1.67
C GLU A 267 -9.96 16.30 1.30
N ALA A 268 -10.74 15.61 2.13
CA ALA A 268 -12.18 15.47 1.94
C ALA A 268 -12.88 16.83 1.92
N GLN A 269 -12.59 17.71 2.89
CA GLN A 269 -13.18 19.03 2.99
C GLN A 269 -12.82 19.94 1.81
N LEU A 270 -11.56 19.90 1.34
CA LEU A 270 -11.13 20.65 0.15
C LEU A 270 -11.92 20.25 -1.09
N LEU A 271 -12.26 18.96 -1.21
CA LEU A 271 -13.01 18.38 -2.32
C LEU A 271 -14.54 18.43 -2.12
N GLY A 272 -15.01 19.00 -1.02
CA GLY A 272 -16.43 19.20 -0.74
C GLY A 272 -17.15 18.00 -0.14
N PHE A 273 -16.43 17.06 0.45
CA PHE A 273 -16.97 15.92 1.22
C PHE A 273 -16.90 16.21 2.72
N GLU A 274 -17.83 15.64 3.50
CA GLU A 274 -17.87 15.84 4.96
C GLU A 274 -16.77 15.06 5.68
N ASN A 275 -16.35 13.92 5.12
CA ASN A 275 -15.33 13.05 5.67
C ASN A 275 -14.66 12.20 4.57
N PHE A 276 -13.53 11.60 4.92
CA PHE A 276 -12.74 10.80 3.98
C PHE A 276 -13.45 9.51 3.52
N ALA A 277 -14.38 8.96 4.31
CA ALA A 277 -15.13 7.77 3.88
C ALA A 277 -16.05 8.09 2.70
N GLN A 278 -16.71 9.26 2.69
CA GLN A 278 -17.49 9.72 1.54
C GLN A 278 -16.61 9.94 0.30
N LEU A 279 -15.46 10.60 0.46
CA LEU A 279 -14.49 10.77 -0.63
C LEU A 279 -14.04 9.40 -1.18
N SER A 280 -13.70 8.47 -0.29
CA SER A 280 -13.27 7.12 -0.67
C SER A 280 -14.37 6.32 -1.37
N LEU A 281 -15.65 6.55 -1.05
CA LEU A 281 -16.74 5.82 -1.69
C LEU A 281 -17.13 6.38 -3.06
N ALA A 282 -16.72 7.61 -3.41
CA ALA A 282 -17.10 8.27 -4.65
C ALA A 282 -16.68 7.50 -5.93
N ASP A 283 -15.71 6.59 -5.83
CA ASP A 283 -15.28 5.71 -6.92
C ASP A 283 -15.63 4.23 -6.73
N LYS A 284 -16.33 3.87 -5.64
CA LYS A 284 -16.70 2.49 -5.27
C LYS A 284 -18.18 2.22 -5.54
N MET A 285 -18.57 0.94 -5.40
CA MET A 285 -19.96 0.52 -5.60
C MET A 285 -20.90 0.85 -4.42
N ALA A 286 -20.36 1.02 -3.21
CA ALA A 286 -21.18 1.25 -2.03
C ALA A 286 -21.61 2.73 -1.96
N ASP A 287 -22.92 2.97 -1.84
CA ASP A 287 -23.49 4.31 -2.00
C ASP A 287 -23.17 5.29 -0.86
N SER A 288 -23.00 4.80 0.37
CA SER A 288 -22.77 5.68 1.52
C SER A 288 -22.04 5.00 2.69
N PRO A 289 -21.31 5.76 3.52
CA PRO A 289 -20.64 5.22 4.72
C PRO A 289 -21.61 4.56 5.71
N GLU A 290 -22.84 5.07 5.80
CA GLU A 290 -23.89 4.55 6.68
C GLU A 290 -24.35 3.17 6.22
N LYS A 291 -24.55 2.98 4.91
CA LYS A 291 -24.90 1.66 4.34
C LYS A 291 -23.79 0.64 4.57
N VAL A 292 -22.53 1.03 4.39
CA VAL A 292 -21.37 0.17 4.67
C VAL A 292 -21.36 -0.23 6.15
N THR A 293 -21.52 0.74 7.05
CA THR A 293 -21.53 0.50 8.50
C THR A 293 -22.70 -0.38 8.92
N ALA A 294 -23.90 -0.14 8.40
CA ALA A 294 -25.09 -0.95 8.66
C ALA A 294 -24.91 -2.39 8.19
N PHE A 295 -24.37 -2.59 6.98
CA PHE A 295 -24.04 -3.91 6.45
C PHE A 295 -23.05 -4.65 7.36
N LEU A 296 -21.92 -4.03 7.72
CA LEU A 296 -20.92 -4.64 8.61
C LEU A 296 -21.48 -4.99 9.99
N ARG A 297 -22.32 -4.11 10.58
CA ARG A 297 -23.00 -4.39 11.86
C ARG A 297 -24.01 -5.53 11.75
N SER A 298 -24.70 -5.65 10.63
CA SER A 298 -25.61 -6.77 10.38
C SER A 298 -24.86 -8.11 10.29
N LEU A 299 -23.70 -8.13 9.61
CA LEU A 299 -22.81 -9.29 9.59
C LEU A 299 -22.33 -9.64 10.99
N ALA A 300 -21.83 -8.65 11.74
CA ALA A 300 -21.37 -8.87 13.11
C ALA A 300 -22.47 -9.47 14.00
N THR A 301 -23.71 -8.97 13.86
CA THR A 301 -24.87 -9.50 14.59
C THR A 301 -25.19 -10.95 14.21
N ALA A 302 -25.20 -11.26 12.91
CA ALA A 302 -25.48 -12.60 12.41
C ALA A 302 -24.38 -13.62 12.77
N SER A 303 -23.11 -13.18 12.79
CA SER A 303 -21.96 -14.04 13.06
C SER A 303 -21.63 -14.20 14.55
N LYS A 304 -22.14 -13.32 15.43
CA LYS A 304 -21.78 -13.31 16.85
C LYS A 304 -22.01 -14.64 17.56
N ALA A 305 -23.18 -15.26 17.35
CA ALA A 305 -23.50 -16.53 18.00
C ALA A 305 -22.55 -17.65 17.57
N LYS A 306 -22.15 -17.70 16.30
CA LYS A 306 -21.19 -18.68 15.80
C LYS A 306 -19.79 -18.42 16.33
N GLY A 307 -19.35 -17.15 16.36
CA GLY A 307 -18.06 -16.79 16.96
C GLY A 307 -17.98 -17.13 18.46
N GLN A 308 -19.08 -16.96 19.20
CA GLN A 308 -19.15 -17.40 20.60
C GLN A 308 -19.05 -18.92 20.72
N ALA A 309 -19.77 -19.67 19.86
CA ALA A 309 -19.69 -21.13 19.87
C ALA A 309 -18.28 -21.65 19.54
N ASP A 310 -17.58 -21.00 18.59
CA ASP A 310 -16.20 -21.35 18.25
C ASP A 310 -15.25 -21.08 19.44
N LEU A 311 -15.45 -19.96 20.16
CA LEU A 311 -14.70 -19.68 21.39
C LEU A 311 -15.00 -20.73 22.47
N ASP A 312 -16.27 -21.05 22.71
CA ASP A 312 -16.69 -22.04 23.70
C ASP A 312 -16.11 -23.43 23.39
N GLU A 313 -16.04 -23.82 22.11
CA GLU A 313 -15.41 -25.06 21.66
C GLU A 313 -13.90 -25.09 21.97
N VAL A 314 -13.19 -24.00 21.69
CA VAL A 314 -11.76 -23.87 22.01
C VAL A 314 -11.52 -23.90 23.52
N LEU A 315 -12.33 -23.20 24.30
CA LEU A 315 -12.23 -23.20 25.77
C LEU A 315 -12.51 -24.59 26.36
N ALA A 316 -13.54 -25.28 25.86
CA ALA A 316 -13.88 -26.63 26.28
C ALA A 316 -12.74 -27.61 25.96
N PHE A 317 -12.21 -27.58 24.73
CA PHE A 317 -11.09 -28.43 24.32
C PHE A 317 -9.84 -28.18 25.17
N ALA A 318 -9.50 -26.91 25.42
CA ALA A 318 -8.37 -26.55 26.28
C ALA A 318 -8.52 -27.12 27.69
N LYS A 319 -9.72 -27.10 28.25
CA LYS A 319 -10.01 -27.65 29.58
C LYS A 319 -10.04 -29.18 29.60
N THR A 320 -10.74 -29.83 28.68
CA THR A 320 -10.95 -31.28 28.71
C THR A 320 -9.73 -32.06 28.24
N GLU A 321 -9.12 -31.64 27.13
CA GLU A 321 -8.02 -32.37 26.49
C GLU A 321 -6.65 -31.90 26.98
N LEU A 322 -6.48 -30.58 27.19
CA LEU A 322 -5.18 -30.00 27.55
C LEU A 322 -5.04 -29.66 29.04
N LYS A 323 -6.12 -29.79 29.82
CA LYS A 323 -6.16 -29.44 31.27
C LYS A 323 -5.78 -27.99 31.57
N ILE A 324 -6.07 -27.07 30.64
CA ILE A 324 -5.85 -25.63 30.78
C ILE A 324 -7.19 -24.99 31.20
N GLU A 325 -7.31 -24.59 32.46
CA GLU A 325 -8.55 -24.00 33.00
C GLU A 325 -8.83 -22.59 32.47
N ASN A 326 -7.80 -21.80 32.17
CA ASN A 326 -7.96 -20.44 31.68
C ASN A 326 -6.96 -20.14 30.56
N PRO A 327 -7.26 -20.53 29.31
CA PRO A 327 -6.38 -20.29 28.18
C PRO A 327 -6.24 -18.80 27.84
N GLU A 328 -7.18 -17.96 28.29
CA GLU A 328 -7.21 -16.50 28.06
C GLU A 328 -6.27 -15.74 29.00
N ASN A 329 -6.03 -16.23 30.22
CA ASN A 329 -5.14 -15.60 31.20
C ASN A 329 -3.73 -16.19 31.16
N TYR A 330 -2.72 -15.36 30.87
CA TYR A 330 -1.31 -15.75 30.88
C TYR A 330 -0.77 -16.03 32.29
#